data_AF-A0A967Y8B6-F1
#
_entry.id   AF-A0A967Y8B6-F1
#
_cell.length_a   1.000
_cell.length_b   1.000
_cell.length_c   1.000
_cell.angle_alpha   90.00
_cell.angle_beta   90.00
_cell.angle_gamma   90.00
#
_symmetry.space_group_name_H-M   'P 1'
#
loop_
_entity.id
_entity.type
_entity.pdbx_description
1 polymer ?
#
loop_
_entity_poly.entity_id
_entity_poly.type
_entity_poly.pdbx_seq_one_letter_code
_entity_poly.pdbx_strand_id
1 'polypeptide(L)' 'SPFVRLATLADLANGNSQALDPTAYIYVNPDITLYAHRLPVDEWVGMKSAAYQHPSGIGLADTSVFDREGPLGRI' A
#
# COMPACT_ATOMS: atom_id res chain seq x y z
N SER A 1 -14.47 -8.42 5.54
CA SER A 1 -15.32 -7.21 5.39
C SER A 1 -14.62 -6.23 4.43
N PRO A 2 -15.32 -5.20 3.91
CA PRO A 2 -14.70 -4.19 3.05
C PRO A 2 -13.48 -3.50 3.71
N PHE A 3 -13.57 -3.20 5.02
CA PHE A 3 -12.44 -2.65 5.78
C PHE A 3 -11.24 -3.62 5.86
N VAL A 4 -11.49 -4.90 6.14
CA VAL A 4 -10.41 -5.92 6.15
C VAL A 4 -9.72 -6.00 4.80
N ARG A 5 -10.46 -5.89 3.68
CA ARG A 5 -9.87 -5.89 2.34
C ARG A 5 -8.93 -4.70 2.12
N LEU A 6 -9.31 -3.50 2.60
CA LEU A 6 -8.43 -2.33 2.58
C LEU A 6 -7.21 -2.50 3.49
N ALA A 7 -7.39 -3.00 4.71
CA ALA A 7 -6.29 -3.25 5.63
C ALA A 7 -5.30 -4.29 5.09
N THR A 8 -5.79 -5.33 4.41
CA THR A 8 -4.94 -6.31 3.72
C THR A 8 -4.15 -5.67 2.57
N LEU A 9 -4.78 -4.81 1.76
CA LEU A 9 -4.06 -4.09 0.72
C LEU A 9 -3.01 -3.13 1.27
N ALA A 10 -3.31 -2.49 2.39
CA ALA A 10 -2.35 -1.66 3.11
C ALA A 10 -1.08 -2.46 3.43
N ASP A 11 -1.23 -3.64 4.04
CA ASP A 11 -0.09 -4.47 4.42
C ASP A 11 0.72 -5.01 3.22
N LEU A 12 0.10 -5.11 2.04
CA LEU A 12 0.75 -5.54 0.81
C LEU A 12 1.39 -4.39 0.00
N ALA A 13 1.13 -3.14 0.35
CA ALA A 13 1.51 -1.97 -0.46
C ALA A 13 3.03 -1.79 -0.59
N ASN A 14 3.79 -2.09 0.46
CA ASN A 14 5.25 -2.00 0.44
C ASN A 14 5.89 -3.00 -0.54
N GLY A 15 5.41 -4.25 -0.55
CA GLY A 15 5.89 -5.30 -1.44
C GLY A 15 5.56 -5.03 -2.91
N ASN A 16 4.38 -4.46 -3.18
CA ASN A 16 3.96 -4.13 -4.54
C ASN A 16 4.58 -2.85 -5.11
N SER A 17 5.28 -2.07 -4.29
CA SER A 17 5.99 -0.85 -4.71
C SER A 17 7.51 -1.05 -4.85
N GLN A 18 8.00 -2.28 -4.71
CA GLN A 18 9.42 -2.59 -4.68
C GLN A 18 10.14 -2.25 -5.99
N ALA A 19 11.25 -1.52 -5.88
CA ALA A 19 12.19 -1.24 -6.97
C ALA A 19 13.59 -1.84 -6.75
N LEU A 20 13.81 -2.51 -5.62
CA LEU A 20 15.11 -3.10 -5.23
C LEU A 20 15.13 -4.61 -5.47
N ASP A 21 16.31 -5.18 -5.70
CA ASP A 21 16.51 -6.62 -5.89
C ASP A 21 16.07 -7.42 -4.63
N PRO A 22 15.03 -8.27 -4.71
CA PRO A 22 14.54 -9.03 -3.57
C PRO A 22 15.51 -10.12 -3.07
N THR A 23 16.55 -10.46 -3.84
CA THR A 23 17.58 -11.42 -3.41
C THR A 23 18.67 -10.77 -2.56
N ALA A 24 18.82 -9.45 -2.66
CA ALA A 24 19.83 -8.67 -1.95
C ALA A 24 19.25 -7.88 -0.76
N TYR A 25 17.95 -7.54 -0.81
CA TYR A 25 17.30 -6.68 0.17
C TYR A 25 16.03 -7.31 0.71
N ILE A 26 15.86 -7.22 2.03
CA ILE A 26 14.62 -7.51 2.74
C ILE A 26 14.07 -6.24 3.38
N TYR A 27 12.77 -6.22 3.64
CA TYR A 27 12.08 -5.10 4.26
C TYR A 27 10.98 -5.63 5.18
N VAL A 28 10.62 -4.80 6.14
CA VAL A 28 9.49 -4.98 7.03
C VAL A 28 8.61 -3.74 6.90
N ASN A 29 7.31 -3.83 7.18
CA ASN A 29 6.49 -2.65 7.48
C ASN A 29 6.69 -2.36 8.98
N PRO A 30 7.61 -1.47 9.38
CA PRO A 30 7.76 -1.13 10.80
C PRO A 30 6.54 -0.37 11.34
N ASP A 31 5.86 0.37 10.45
CA ASP A 31 4.65 1.11 10.71
C ASP A 31 3.79 1.15 9.44
N ILE A 32 2.49 1.34 9.62
CA ILE A 32 1.55 1.55 8.52
C ILE A 32 0.39 2.43 8.96
N THR A 33 0.00 3.38 8.12
CA THR A 33 -1.17 4.21 8.36
C THR A 33 -2.11 4.18 7.16
N LEU A 34 -3.35 3.75 7.38
CA LEU A 34 -4.41 3.77 6.35
C LEU A 34 -5.36 4.93 6.61
N TYR A 35 -5.42 5.89 5.68
CA TYR A 35 -6.44 6.92 5.64
C TYR A 35 -7.50 6.56 4.61
N ALA A 36 -8.70 6.23 5.06
CA ALA A 36 -9.83 5.92 4.18
C ALA A 36 -11.04 6.81 4.52
N HIS A 37 -11.59 7.49 3.51
CA HIS A 37 -12.77 8.35 3.67
C HIS A 37 -14.08 7.64 3.31
N ARG A 38 -13.98 6.46 2.67
CA ARG A 38 -15.09 5.52 2.47
C ARG A 38 -14.56 4.09 2.34
N LEU A 39 -15.47 3.12 2.39
CA LEU A 39 -15.19 1.70 2.15
C LEU A 39 -15.43 1.31 0.68
N PRO A 40 -14.79 0.22 0.19
CA PRO A 40 -15.05 -0.32 -1.13
C PRO A 40 -16.52 -0.73 -1.31
N VAL A 41 -17.06 -0.51 -2.51
CA VAL A 41 -18.44 -0.92 -2.84
C VAL A 41 -18.56 -2.38 -3.29
N ASP A 42 -17.45 -3.00 -3.67
CA ASP A 42 -17.40 -4.39 -4.09
C ASP A 42 -16.06 -5.05 -3.69
N GLU A 43 -15.74 -6.17 -4.34
CA GLU A 43 -14.54 -6.95 -4.04
C GLU A 43 -13.28 -6.45 -4.73
N TRP A 44 -13.39 -5.64 -5.79
CA TRP A 44 -12.25 -5.14 -6.55
C TRP A 44 -11.76 -3.83 -5.96
N VAL A 45 -10.52 -3.85 -5.50
CA VAL A 45 -9.81 -2.65 -5.05
C VAL A 45 -8.48 -2.59 -5.78
N GLY A 46 -8.25 -1.49 -6.48
CA GLY A 46 -7.01 -1.18 -7.15
C GLY A 46 -6.08 -0.36 -6.26
N MET A 47 -4.80 -0.44 -6.55
CA MET A 47 -3.78 0.39 -5.92
C MET A 47 -2.83 0.98 -6.96
N LYS A 48 -2.34 2.18 -6.69
CA LYS A 48 -1.26 2.81 -7.44
C LYS A 48 -0.20 3.27 -6.44
N SER A 49 0.99 2.70 -6.57
CA SER A 49 2.03 2.82 -5.55
C SER A 49 3.30 3.47 -6.08
N ALA A 50 4.01 4.13 -5.18
CA ALA A 50 5.37 4.61 -5.34
C ALA A 50 6.19 4.21 -4.12
N ALA A 51 7.47 3.89 -4.32
CA ALA A 51 8.40 3.67 -3.23
C ALA A 51 9.58 4.63 -3.32
N TYR A 52 10.02 5.10 -2.15
CA TYR A 52 11.16 5.97 -1.98
C TYR A 52 12.13 5.30 -1.03
N GLN A 53 13.38 5.14 -1.46
CA GLN A 53 14.40 4.43 -0.70
C GLN A 53 15.55 5.39 -0.38
N HIS A 54 16.03 5.35 0.85
CA HIS A 54 17.19 6.11 1.30
C HIS A 54 18.40 5.19 1.58
N PRO A 55 19.65 5.59 1.26
CA PRO A 55 20.84 4.76 1.47
C PRO A 55 21.08 4.30 2.92
N SER A 56 20.45 4.95 3.91
CA SER A 56 20.51 4.51 5.32
C SER A 56 19.61 3.31 5.64
N GLY A 57 18.91 2.75 4.65
CA GLY A 57 17.99 1.62 4.82
C GLY A 57 16.56 2.01 5.23
N ILE A 58 16.23 3.30 5.17
CA ILE A 58 14.85 3.79 5.43
C ILE A 58 14.11 3.85 4.10
N GLY A 59 12.90 3.31 4.07
CA GLY A 59 12.02 3.34 2.91
C GLY A 59 10.65 3.93 3.27
N LEU A 60 10.00 4.55 2.28
CA LEU A 60 8.61 4.97 2.35
C LEU A 60 7.86 4.36 1.16
N ALA A 61 6.80 3.62 1.44
CA ALA A 61 5.81 3.23 0.46
C ALA A 61 4.65 4.21 0.55
N ASP A 62 4.23 4.75 -0.60
CA ASP A 62 3.11 5.66 -0.73
C ASP A 62 2.14 5.08 -1.76
N THR A 63 0.91 4.75 -1.34
CA THR A 63 -0.05 4.06 -2.18
C THR A 63 -1.43 4.69 -2.13
N SER A 64 -1.95 5.06 -3.31
CA SER A 64 -3.36 5.45 -3.47
C SER A 64 -4.22 4.23 -3.72
N VAL A 65 -5.39 4.13 -3.06
CA VAL A 65 -6.36 3.04 -3.23
C VAL A 65 -7.67 3.55 -3.82
N PHE A 66 -8.28 2.76 -4.69
CA PHE A 66 -9.50 3.11 -5.42
C PHE A 66 -10.31 1.85 -5.75
N ASP A 67 -11.62 2.02 -5.97
CA ASP A 67 -12.49 0.99 -6.58
C ASP A 67 -13.16 1.56 -7.84
N ARG A 68 -14.21 0.90 -8.34
CA ARG A 68 -14.95 1.34 -9.53
C ARG A 68 -15.67 2.69 -9.39
N GLU A 69 -15.92 3.16 -8.17
CA GLU A 69 -16.50 4.48 -7.89
C GLU A 69 -15.43 5.55 -7.61
N GLY A 70 -14.15 5.19 -7.74
CA GLY A 70 -13.03 6.12 -7.65
C GLY A 70 -12.24 6.00 -6.34
N PRO A 71 -11.60 7.09 -5.88
CA PRO A 71 -10.68 7.04 -4.75
C PRO A 71 -11.34 6.57 -3.45
N LEU A 72 -10.58 5.84 -2.65
CA LEU A 72 -10.95 5.38 -1.31
C LEU A 72 -10.09 6.04 -0.23
N GLY A 73 -8.84 6.33 -0.57
CA GLY A 73 -7.87 6.79 0.40
C GLY A 73 -6.42 6.55 0.01
N ARG A 74 -5.56 6.52 1.02
CA ARG A 74 -4.12 6.39 0.87
C ARG A 74 -3.52 5.57 2.02
N ILE A 75 -2.47 4.84 1.69
CA ILE A 75 -1.59 4.10 2.60
C ILE A 75 -0.22 4.76 2.52
#